data_AF-A0A432SEW5-F1
#
_entry.id   AF-A0A432SEW5-F1
#
_cell.length_a   1.000
_cell.length_b   1.000
_cell.length_c   1.000
_cell.angle_alpha   90.00
_cell.angle_beta   90.00
_cell.angle_gamma   90.00
#
_symmetry.space_group_name_H-M   'P 1'
#
loop_
_entity.id
_entity.type
_entity.pdbx_description
1 polymer ?
#
loop_
_entity_poly.entity_id
_entity_poly.type
_entity_poly.pdbx_seq_one_letter_code
_entity_poly.pdbx_strand_id
1 'polypeptide(L)'
;MKILISLMLIFGLTFAGDATIEVIKKVDSLPSIGLEDASINYGDTFKLQFFKALVADLNVLSLFNVDRLHRTNHYNATDVVVDNKDMNYVLRYKMYEDNFGALNMDMKIIKKGKNVFSKNYKVSRKNIYMFISHAIAYDINEFMEEPSVAWMKRTVIFSRIVGPKKSEIVISDYTLSYQNVIIKGGFNVFPKWANKEQNAFYYTSLDGAKPTLKHVDIKTRKVSSVISSDGMIVCSDVSRDGKILLLTMAIKGQPDIYTYNVASKKYKRETTYGGIDVNGQFMDKNHIVFISSRLGYPNVFSKKLDTKEIEQMVYYGRSNSACSSNGEYIVYKARETSNAFERNTFNLHLISLKTDFIRRLTVSGVNEFPRFSEDGDAILFIKNYDNQSSIGIIRLNYNKNYLFPLKYGKVQSMDW
;
A
#
# COMPACT_ATOMS: atom_id res chain seq x y z
N MET A 1 -12.29 11.65 70.87
CA MET A 1 -12.14 11.00 69.54
C MET A 1 -12.57 11.93 68.39
N LYS A 2 -12.09 13.18 68.38
CA LYS A 2 -12.31 14.16 67.28
C LYS A 2 -11.03 14.95 66.91
N ILE A 3 -9.94 14.79 67.68
CA ILE A 3 -8.66 15.45 67.43
C ILE A 3 -7.69 14.53 66.66
N LEU A 4 -7.88 13.19 66.73
CA LEU A 4 -7.03 12.23 66.02
C LEU A 4 -7.29 12.13 64.50
N ILE A 5 -8.48 12.54 64.03
CA ILE A 5 -8.87 12.44 62.62
C ILE A 5 -8.35 13.66 61.82
N SER A 6 -8.12 14.81 62.47
CA SER A 6 -7.58 15.99 61.80
C SER A 6 -6.08 15.87 61.50
N LEU A 7 -5.35 15.03 62.26
CA LEU A 7 -3.90 14.85 62.08
C LEU A 7 -3.57 13.84 60.96
N MET A 8 -4.49 12.95 60.59
CA MET A 8 -4.32 12.01 59.47
C MET A 8 -4.69 12.60 58.09
N LEU A 9 -5.21 13.83 58.03
CA LEU A 9 -5.53 14.52 56.77
C LEU A 9 -4.42 15.48 56.30
N ILE A 10 -3.39 15.70 57.11
CA ILE A 10 -2.30 16.64 56.80
C ILE A 10 -1.07 15.95 56.18
N PHE A 11 -1.00 14.61 56.21
CA PHE A 11 0.13 13.84 55.65
C PHE A 11 -0.10 13.28 54.23
N GLY A 12 -1.18 13.68 53.55
CA GLY A 12 -1.49 13.24 52.17
C GLY A 12 -1.02 14.19 51.06
N LEU A 13 -0.30 15.27 51.38
CA LEU A 13 0.17 16.26 50.40
C LEU A 13 1.68 16.16 50.23
N THR A 14 2.16 15.07 49.64
CA THR A 14 3.54 14.96 49.18
C THR A 14 3.57 14.43 47.75
N PHE A 15 4.10 15.28 46.86
CA PHE A 15 4.50 15.00 45.48
C PHE A 15 3.39 14.73 44.45
N ALA A 16 2.56 15.75 44.20
CA ALA A 16 2.15 15.99 42.82
C ALA A 16 3.39 16.53 42.07
N GLY A 17 4.20 15.61 41.53
CA GLY A 17 5.16 15.98 40.50
C GLY A 17 4.35 16.51 39.33
N ASP A 18 4.36 17.82 39.16
CA ASP A 18 3.78 18.47 37.98
C ASP A 18 4.65 18.05 36.79
N ALA A 19 4.32 16.89 36.23
CA ALA A 19 4.86 16.45 34.96
C ALA A 19 4.16 17.30 33.90
N THR A 20 4.56 18.57 33.83
CA THR A 20 4.36 19.36 32.62
C THR A 20 5.05 18.59 31.51
N ILE A 21 4.27 17.87 30.72
CA ILE A 21 4.71 17.36 29.43
C ILE A 21 4.97 18.61 28.60
N GLU A 22 6.20 19.15 28.70
CA GLU A 22 6.74 19.90 27.61
C GLU A 22 6.79 18.93 26.43
N VAL A 23 5.81 19.04 25.55
CA VAL A 23 5.93 18.53 24.20
C VAL A 23 7.05 19.36 23.57
N ILE A 24 8.29 18.97 23.84
CA ILE A 24 9.42 19.36 23.03
C ILE A 24 9.17 18.67 21.70
N LYS A 25 8.41 19.35 20.83
CA LYS A 25 8.51 19.16 19.40
C LYS A 25 9.94 19.56 19.05
N LYS A 26 10.89 18.66 19.27
CA LYS A 26 12.09 18.60 18.45
C LYS A 26 11.58 18.27 17.06
N VAL A 27 11.17 19.31 16.34
CA VAL A 27 11.09 19.26 14.89
C VAL A 27 12.55 19.26 14.46
N ASP A 28 13.23 18.13 14.63
CA ASP A 28 14.52 17.93 14.00
C ASP A 28 14.23 18.10 12.50
N SER A 29 14.70 19.21 11.94
CA SER A 29 14.53 19.49 10.52
C SER A 29 15.16 18.34 9.75
N LEU A 30 14.40 17.71 8.85
CA LEU A 30 14.91 16.61 8.03
C LEU A 30 16.23 17.01 7.38
N PRO A 31 17.25 16.12 7.34
CA PRO A 31 18.50 16.42 6.66
C PRO A 31 18.25 16.75 5.19
N SER A 32 18.97 17.73 4.66
CA SER A 32 18.89 18.10 3.25
C SER A 32 19.64 17.11 2.37
N ILE A 33 19.09 16.82 1.19
CA ILE A 33 19.76 16.01 0.16
C ILE A 33 19.73 16.72 -1.20
N GLY A 34 20.92 17.00 -1.73
CA GLY A 34 21.13 17.48 -3.09
C GLY A 34 21.35 16.33 -4.07
N LEU A 35 21.08 16.54 -5.35
CA LEU A 35 21.30 15.55 -6.41
C LEU A 35 22.26 16.10 -7.47
N GLU A 36 23.12 15.24 -7.99
CA GLU A 36 24.06 15.56 -9.08
C GLU A 36 24.02 14.50 -10.17
N ASP A 37 23.69 14.93 -11.39
CA ASP A 37 23.60 14.11 -12.58
C ASP A 37 24.92 14.11 -13.34
N ALA A 38 25.57 12.96 -13.38
CA ALA A 38 26.79 12.72 -14.15
C ALA A 38 26.55 11.84 -15.39
N SER A 39 25.29 11.67 -15.80
CA SER A 39 24.88 10.72 -16.83
C SER A 39 25.44 11.05 -18.20
N ILE A 40 25.81 10.00 -18.92
CA ILE A 40 26.34 10.02 -20.29
C ILE A 40 25.44 9.18 -21.20
N ASN A 41 25.62 9.27 -22.53
CA ASN A 41 24.90 8.49 -23.56
C ASN A 41 23.37 8.69 -23.66
N TYR A 42 22.75 9.47 -22.77
CA TYR A 42 21.31 9.77 -22.81
C TYR A 42 21.03 11.26 -23.08
N GLY A 43 19.94 11.55 -23.76
CA GLY A 43 19.47 12.92 -24.00
C GLY A 43 18.80 13.55 -22.77
N ASP A 44 18.75 14.88 -22.73
CA ASP A 44 18.32 15.66 -21.56
C ASP A 44 16.90 15.34 -21.10
N THR A 45 15.99 15.06 -22.04
CA THR A 45 14.61 14.65 -21.71
C THR A 45 14.58 13.41 -20.81
N PHE A 46 15.40 12.40 -21.13
CA PHE A 46 15.46 11.16 -20.35
C PHE A 46 16.18 11.38 -19.01
N LYS A 47 17.27 12.16 -19.00
CA LYS A 47 17.97 12.55 -17.76
C LYS A 47 17.03 13.23 -16.78
N LEU A 48 16.29 14.23 -17.25
CA LEU A 48 15.33 14.96 -16.44
C LEU A 48 14.16 14.08 -15.98
N GLN A 49 13.71 13.12 -16.81
CA GLN A 49 12.69 12.16 -16.43
C GLN A 49 13.16 11.27 -15.27
N PHE A 50 14.38 10.71 -15.36
CA PHE A 50 14.96 9.92 -14.29
C PHE A 50 15.16 10.74 -13.01
N PHE A 51 15.72 11.95 -13.14
CA PHE A 51 15.87 12.88 -12.01
C PHE A 51 14.56 13.11 -11.26
N LYS A 52 13.46 13.38 -11.99
CA LYS A 52 12.14 13.60 -11.39
C LYS A 52 11.62 12.35 -10.66
N ALA A 53 11.83 11.16 -11.21
CA ALA A 53 11.45 9.91 -10.56
C ALA A 53 12.24 9.70 -9.25
N LEU A 54 13.54 9.96 -9.28
CA LEU A 54 14.41 9.83 -8.11
C LEU A 54 14.06 10.83 -7.01
N VAL A 55 13.82 12.09 -7.37
CA VAL A 55 13.31 13.10 -6.44
C VAL A 55 11.96 12.68 -5.85
N ALA A 56 11.05 12.13 -6.65
CA ALA A 56 9.75 11.68 -6.17
C ALA A 56 9.88 10.53 -5.16
N ASP A 57 10.68 9.51 -5.46
CA ASP A 57 10.91 8.37 -4.55
C ASP A 57 11.57 8.80 -3.24
N LEU A 58 12.59 9.68 -3.29
CA LEU A 58 13.22 10.22 -2.09
C LEU A 58 12.24 11.03 -1.23
N ASN A 59 11.31 11.76 -1.86
CA ASN A 59 10.25 12.46 -1.14
C ASN A 59 9.26 11.49 -0.48
N VAL A 60 9.01 10.32 -1.09
CA VAL A 60 8.14 9.26 -0.53
C VAL A 60 8.76 8.63 0.71
N LEU A 61 10.09 8.44 0.75
CA LEU A 61 10.79 7.97 1.95
C LEU A 61 10.53 8.85 3.17
N SER A 62 10.36 10.17 2.96
CA SER A 62 10.13 11.16 4.02
C SER A 62 11.30 11.36 4.99
N LEU A 63 12.50 10.95 4.59
CA LEU A 63 13.73 11.05 5.39
C LEU A 63 14.51 12.35 5.16
N PHE A 64 14.26 13.04 4.04
CA PHE A 64 15.05 14.20 3.63
C PHE A 64 14.21 15.39 3.21
N ASN A 65 14.81 16.58 3.35
CA ASN A 65 14.46 17.74 2.56
C ASN A 65 15.15 17.63 1.19
N VAL A 66 14.43 17.05 0.22
CA VAL A 66 14.97 16.75 -1.12
C VAL A 66 14.99 18.01 -1.99
N ASP A 67 16.18 18.38 -2.44
CA ASP A 67 16.33 19.47 -3.39
C ASP A 67 15.81 19.09 -4.79
N ARG A 68 15.22 20.06 -5.48
CA ARG A 68 14.50 19.86 -6.74
C ARG A 68 15.24 20.43 -7.95
N LEU A 69 16.42 21.00 -7.76
CA LEU A 69 17.19 21.59 -8.83
C LEU A 69 18.06 20.51 -9.50
N HIS A 70 17.85 20.33 -10.80
CA HIS A 70 18.65 19.41 -11.61
C HIS A 70 20.02 20.04 -11.87
N ARG A 71 21.06 19.49 -11.25
CA ARG A 71 22.45 19.95 -11.39
C ARG A 71 23.30 18.84 -11.98
N THR A 72 24.33 19.23 -12.74
CA THR A 72 25.26 18.29 -13.37
C THR A 72 26.65 18.41 -12.76
N ASN A 73 27.37 17.28 -12.72
CA ASN A 73 28.77 17.24 -12.29
C ASN A 73 29.45 16.00 -12.89
N HIS A 74 30.78 15.93 -12.85
CA HIS A 74 31.48 14.70 -13.23
C HIS A 74 31.35 13.64 -12.14
N TYR A 75 31.12 12.38 -12.54
CA TYR A 75 30.92 11.29 -11.56
C TYR A 75 32.10 11.16 -10.59
N ASN A 76 33.32 11.35 -11.09
CA ASN A 76 34.57 11.22 -10.32
C ASN A 76 35.09 12.55 -9.74
N ALA A 77 34.32 13.65 -9.82
CA ALA A 77 34.72 14.91 -9.18
C ALA A 77 34.96 14.70 -7.67
N THR A 78 36.02 15.30 -7.15
CA THR A 78 36.35 15.27 -5.71
C THR A 78 35.34 16.05 -4.88
N ASP A 79 34.86 17.16 -5.43
CA ASP A 79 33.96 18.09 -4.77
C ASP A 79 32.53 18.00 -5.32
N VAL A 80 31.58 18.47 -4.51
CA VAL A 80 30.19 18.70 -4.91
C VAL A 80 30.05 20.08 -5.57
N VAL A 81 29.00 20.29 -6.35
CA VAL A 81 28.71 21.61 -6.93
C VAL A 81 28.48 22.64 -5.83
N VAL A 82 28.76 23.91 -6.11
CA VAL A 82 28.76 25.00 -5.11
C VAL A 82 27.45 25.05 -4.33
N ASP A 83 26.31 24.95 -5.02
CA ASP A 83 24.98 24.97 -4.42
C ASP A 83 24.69 23.79 -3.47
N ASN A 84 25.44 22.69 -3.60
CA ASN A 84 25.27 21.49 -2.78
C ASN A 84 26.26 21.43 -1.61
N LYS A 85 27.16 22.41 -1.44
CA LYS A 85 28.18 22.41 -0.38
C LYS A 85 27.59 22.37 1.03
N ASP A 86 26.45 23.02 1.21
CA ASP A 86 25.77 23.12 2.51
C ASP A 86 24.73 22.00 2.72
N MET A 87 24.55 21.10 1.74
CA MET A 87 23.63 19.97 1.88
C MET A 87 24.19 18.94 2.86
N ASN A 88 23.33 18.33 3.67
CA ASN A 88 23.76 17.27 4.58
C ASN A 88 24.26 16.03 3.82
N TYR A 89 23.57 15.71 2.72
CA TYR A 89 23.89 14.63 1.81
C TYR A 89 23.85 15.10 0.36
N VAL A 90 24.68 14.51 -0.50
CA VAL A 90 24.58 14.66 -1.95
C VAL A 90 24.54 13.29 -2.61
N LEU A 91 23.46 13.01 -3.32
CA LEU A 91 23.33 11.83 -4.16
C LEU A 91 23.85 12.15 -5.57
N ARG A 92 25.02 11.62 -5.90
CA ARG A 92 25.57 11.70 -7.26
C ARG A 92 25.30 10.39 -7.99
N TYR A 93 24.70 10.48 -9.18
CA TYR A 93 24.41 9.32 -10.01
C TYR A 93 24.94 9.51 -11.43
N LYS A 94 25.23 8.40 -12.11
CA LYS A 94 25.66 8.36 -13.53
C LYS A 94 24.91 7.24 -14.22
N MET A 95 23.99 7.60 -15.11
CA MET A 95 23.41 6.66 -16.06
C MET A 95 24.28 6.54 -17.30
N TYR A 96 24.41 5.34 -17.86
CA TYR A 96 25.10 5.07 -19.12
C TYR A 96 24.55 3.80 -19.78
N GLU A 97 24.67 3.73 -21.10
CA GLU A 97 24.24 2.58 -21.90
C GLU A 97 25.43 1.66 -22.16
N ASP A 98 25.25 0.34 -22.02
CA ASP A 98 26.28 -0.62 -22.46
C ASP A 98 26.08 -1.04 -23.93
N ASN A 99 27.04 -1.81 -24.45
CA ASN A 99 27.02 -2.30 -25.84
C ASN A 99 25.79 -3.16 -26.19
N PHE A 100 25.02 -3.62 -25.19
CA PHE A 100 23.81 -4.42 -25.37
C PHE A 100 22.52 -3.59 -25.20
N GLY A 101 22.64 -2.26 -25.08
CA GLY A 101 21.50 -1.36 -24.90
C GLY A 101 20.90 -1.38 -23.49
N ALA A 102 21.58 -2.00 -22.52
CA ALA A 102 21.12 -2.02 -21.14
C ALA A 102 21.42 -0.68 -20.44
N LEU A 103 20.49 -0.23 -19.61
CA LEU A 103 20.67 0.95 -18.77
C LEU A 103 21.45 0.53 -17.52
N ASN A 104 22.65 1.07 -17.38
CA ASN A 104 23.49 0.94 -16.20
C ASN A 104 23.44 2.25 -15.42
N MET A 105 23.52 2.16 -14.09
CA MET A 105 23.52 3.31 -13.22
C MET A 105 24.43 3.09 -12.03
N ASP A 106 25.40 3.98 -11.87
CA ASP A 106 26.27 4.04 -10.70
C ASP A 106 25.80 5.20 -9.81
N MET A 107 25.71 4.98 -8.50
CA MET A 107 25.42 6.05 -7.54
C MET A 107 26.37 6.04 -6.35
N LYS A 108 26.51 7.21 -5.74
CA LYS A 108 27.15 7.39 -4.43
C LYS A 108 26.45 8.46 -3.60
N ILE A 109 26.45 8.28 -2.28
CA ILE A 109 26.09 9.30 -1.30
C ILE A 109 27.38 9.94 -0.78
N ILE A 110 27.43 11.26 -0.83
CA ILE A 110 28.51 12.08 -0.30
C ILE A 110 28.01 12.79 0.96
N LYS A 111 28.78 12.71 2.06
CA LYS A 111 28.54 13.43 3.31
C LYS A 111 29.84 14.10 3.73
N LYS A 112 29.83 15.43 3.90
CA LYS A 112 31.02 16.22 4.26
C LYS A 112 32.25 15.89 3.39
N GLY A 113 32.04 15.85 2.06
CA GLY A 113 33.09 15.56 1.07
C GLY A 113 33.57 14.11 0.99
N LYS A 114 33.02 13.19 1.78
CA LYS A 114 33.38 11.75 1.76
C LYS A 114 32.28 10.92 1.14
N ASN A 115 32.65 9.97 0.28
CA ASN A 115 31.73 8.93 -0.20
C ASN A 115 31.41 7.99 0.98
N VAL A 116 30.16 7.96 1.42
CA VAL A 116 29.72 7.14 2.56
C VAL A 116 28.93 5.90 2.13
N PHE A 117 28.39 5.91 0.91
CA PHE A 117 27.66 4.78 0.34
C PHE A 117 27.81 4.80 -1.18
N SER A 118 27.93 3.64 -1.81
CA SER A 118 27.96 3.50 -3.27
C SER A 118 27.27 2.21 -3.69
N LYS A 119 26.57 2.24 -4.83
CA LYS A 119 25.92 1.05 -5.39
C LYS A 119 25.72 1.19 -6.90
N ASN A 120 25.61 0.06 -7.58
CA ASN A 120 25.44 0.00 -9.03
C ASN A 120 24.21 -0.84 -9.36
N TYR A 121 23.53 -0.45 -10.44
CA TYR A 121 22.28 -1.04 -10.87
C TYR A 121 22.30 -1.24 -12.38
N LYS A 122 21.60 -2.27 -12.85
CA LYS A 122 21.47 -2.58 -14.27
C LYS A 122 20.07 -3.08 -14.56
N VAL A 123 19.47 -2.54 -15.62
CA VAL A 123 18.23 -3.04 -16.20
C VAL A 123 18.39 -3.25 -17.69
N SER A 124 17.70 -4.25 -18.24
CA SER A 124 17.88 -4.68 -19.64
C SER A 124 17.47 -3.62 -20.67
N ARG A 125 16.71 -2.59 -20.28
CA ARG A 125 16.18 -1.56 -21.18
C ARG A 125 15.85 -0.29 -20.42
N LYS A 126 16.04 0.87 -21.05
CA LYS A 126 15.83 2.17 -20.39
C LYS A 126 14.38 2.48 -20.00
N ASN A 127 13.38 1.90 -20.66
CA ASN A 127 11.97 2.20 -20.39
C ASN A 127 11.44 1.64 -19.05
N ILE A 128 12.26 0.88 -18.32
CA ILE A 128 11.95 0.39 -16.97
C ILE A 128 12.82 1.07 -15.89
N TYR A 129 13.32 2.29 -16.17
CA TYR A 129 14.21 3.05 -15.29
C TYR A 129 13.66 3.32 -13.89
N MET A 130 12.33 3.42 -13.71
CA MET A 130 11.69 3.68 -12.43
C MET A 130 12.01 2.61 -11.39
N PHE A 131 12.20 1.34 -11.80
CA PHE A 131 12.62 0.30 -10.86
C PHE A 131 14.04 0.51 -10.33
N ILE A 132 14.93 1.16 -11.09
CA ILE A 132 16.23 1.60 -10.57
C ILE A 132 16.02 2.70 -9.52
N SER A 133 15.16 3.68 -9.81
CA SER A 133 14.83 4.76 -8.88
C SER A 133 14.28 4.23 -7.56
N HIS A 134 13.31 3.31 -7.61
CA HIS A 134 12.74 2.66 -6.43
C HIS A 134 13.78 1.85 -5.65
N ALA A 135 14.69 1.16 -6.36
CA ALA A 135 15.76 0.40 -5.74
C ALA A 135 16.78 1.30 -5.04
N ILE A 136 17.14 2.45 -5.64
CA ILE A 136 17.97 3.47 -4.98
C ILE A 136 17.30 3.95 -3.70
N ALA A 137 16.02 4.34 -3.77
CA ALA A 137 15.31 4.84 -2.60
C ALA A 137 15.24 3.79 -1.48
N TYR A 138 14.93 2.54 -1.83
CA TYR A 138 15.01 1.42 -0.90
C TYR A 138 16.40 1.28 -0.28
N ASP A 139 17.47 1.28 -1.08
CA ASP A 139 18.82 1.08 -0.59
C ASP A 139 19.34 2.26 0.25
N ILE A 140 18.90 3.49 -0.05
CA ILE A 140 19.16 4.67 0.78
C ILE A 140 18.43 4.54 2.12
N ASN A 141 17.17 4.09 2.13
CA ASN A 141 16.42 3.85 3.37
C ASN A 141 17.12 2.83 4.27
N GLU A 142 17.58 1.71 3.70
CA GLU A 142 18.34 0.70 4.43
C GLU A 142 19.70 1.24 4.92
N PHE A 143 20.40 2.04 4.10
CA PHE A 143 21.64 2.69 4.51
C PHE A 143 21.44 3.69 5.67
N MET A 144 20.27 4.31 5.75
CA MET A 144 19.90 5.19 6.88
C MET A 144 19.39 4.41 8.10
N GLU A 145 19.35 3.07 8.05
CA GLU A 145 18.89 2.19 9.13
C GLU A 145 17.43 2.42 9.55
N GLU A 146 16.60 2.85 8.59
CA GLU A 146 15.19 3.15 8.80
C GLU A 146 14.30 1.91 8.62
N PRO A 147 13.07 1.88 9.18
CA PRO A 147 12.11 0.81 8.96
C PRO A 147 11.94 0.49 7.47
N SER A 148 11.91 -0.80 7.15
CA SER A 148 12.06 -1.25 5.76
C SER A 148 10.93 -0.77 4.87
N VAL A 149 11.29 -0.24 3.69
CA VAL A 149 10.36 0.16 2.62
C VAL A 149 10.37 -0.83 1.46
N ALA A 150 10.53 -2.13 1.76
CA ALA A 150 10.63 -3.19 0.75
C ALA A 150 9.46 -3.20 -0.25
N TRP A 151 8.29 -2.68 0.15
CA TRP A 151 7.12 -2.47 -0.70
C TRP A 151 7.41 -1.57 -1.93
N MET A 152 8.39 -0.65 -1.89
CA MET A 152 8.74 0.20 -3.05
C MET A 152 9.27 -0.62 -4.24
N LYS A 153 9.83 -1.79 -3.97
CA LYS A 153 10.33 -2.71 -5.00
C LYS A 153 9.27 -3.72 -5.46
N ARG A 154 8.10 -3.75 -4.82
CA ARG A 154 6.99 -4.65 -5.18
C ARG A 154 6.18 -4.05 -6.33
N THR A 155 5.38 -4.90 -6.94
CA THR A 155 4.49 -4.51 -8.04
C THR A 155 3.04 -4.43 -7.59
N VAL A 156 2.32 -3.44 -8.10
CA VAL A 156 0.89 -3.29 -7.92
C VAL A 156 0.19 -4.01 -9.07
N ILE A 157 -0.83 -4.82 -8.77
CA ILE A 157 -1.75 -5.37 -9.76
C ILE A 157 -3.12 -4.75 -9.55
N PHE A 158 -3.76 -4.29 -10.62
CA PHE A 158 -5.08 -3.68 -10.52
C PHE A 158 -5.95 -3.97 -11.74
N SER A 159 -7.27 -3.92 -11.54
CA SER A 159 -8.23 -3.90 -12.64
C SER A 159 -8.65 -2.46 -12.93
N ARG A 160 -8.67 -2.09 -14.22
CA ARG A 160 -9.24 -0.83 -14.67
C ARG A 160 -10.37 -1.05 -15.66
N ILE A 161 -11.45 -0.30 -15.51
CA ILE A 161 -12.55 -0.25 -16.47
C ILE A 161 -12.14 0.64 -17.63
N VAL A 162 -12.23 0.11 -18.85
CA VAL A 162 -11.87 0.81 -20.09
C VAL A 162 -13.07 1.02 -21.02
N GLY A 163 -14.22 0.45 -20.68
CA GLY A 163 -15.49 0.63 -21.38
C GLY A 163 -16.62 -0.20 -20.77
N PRO A 164 -17.83 -0.14 -21.33
CA PRO A 164 -18.97 -0.93 -20.87
C PRO A 164 -18.63 -2.43 -20.88
N LYS A 165 -18.70 -3.08 -19.72
CA LYS A 165 -18.34 -4.50 -19.53
C LYS A 165 -16.95 -4.86 -20.07
N LYS A 166 -16.01 -3.91 -20.07
CA LYS A 166 -14.64 -4.12 -20.52
C LYS A 166 -13.66 -3.63 -19.48
N SER A 167 -12.76 -4.50 -19.07
CA SER A 167 -11.68 -4.15 -18.16
C SER A 167 -10.35 -4.76 -18.60
N GLU A 168 -9.28 -4.22 -18.02
CA GLU A 168 -7.92 -4.71 -18.17
C GLU A 168 -7.34 -5.02 -16.79
N ILE A 169 -6.56 -6.09 -16.69
CA ILE A 169 -5.71 -6.34 -15.52
C ILE A 169 -4.29 -5.90 -15.85
N VAL A 170 -3.76 -5.01 -15.03
CA VAL A 170 -2.50 -4.30 -15.25
C VAL A 170 -1.55 -4.58 -14.10
N ILE A 171 -0.31 -4.93 -14.41
CA ILE A 171 0.80 -4.93 -13.46
C ILE A 171 1.58 -3.63 -13.63
N SER A 172 1.93 -2.98 -12.53
CA SER A 172 2.54 -1.66 -12.50
C SER A 172 3.54 -1.53 -11.35
N ASP A 173 4.45 -0.57 -11.42
CA ASP A 173 5.09 -0.05 -10.22
C ASP A 173 4.10 0.82 -9.43
N TYR A 174 4.47 1.19 -8.20
CA TYR A 174 3.56 1.92 -7.33
C TYR A 174 3.27 3.37 -7.80
N THR A 175 4.15 3.96 -8.63
CA THR A 175 4.00 5.31 -9.17
C THR A 175 3.22 5.37 -10.49
N LEU A 176 2.79 4.22 -11.02
CA LEU A 176 2.13 4.07 -12.32
C LEU A 176 2.98 4.51 -13.54
N SER A 177 4.29 4.67 -13.36
CA SER A 177 5.22 5.09 -14.41
C SER A 177 5.44 4.00 -15.47
N TYR A 178 5.48 2.75 -15.02
CA TYR A 178 5.48 1.53 -15.81
C TYR A 178 4.13 0.81 -15.64
N GLN A 179 3.52 0.45 -16.77
CA GLN A 179 2.27 -0.31 -16.79
C GLN A 179 2.35 -1.38 -17.87
N ASN A 180 1.97 -2.60 -17.52
CA ASN A 180 1.91 -3.73 -18.42
C ASN A 180 0.55 -4.41 -18.31
N VAL A 181 -0.21 -4.41 -19.40
CA VAL A 181 -1.52 -5.05 -19.44
C VAL A 181 -1.34 -6.55 -19.66
N ILE A 182 -1.73 -7.35 -18.66
CA ILE A 182 -1.54 -8.81 -18.67
C ILE A 182 -2.77 -9.54 -19.15
N ILE A 183 -3.98 -9.05 -18.81
CA ILE A 183 -5.26 -9.61 -19.26
C ILE A 183 -6.05 -8.51 -19.97
N LYS A 184 -6.56 -8.84 -21.15
CA LYS A 184 -7.38 -7.98 -22.01
C LYS A 184 -8.60 -8.74 -22.49
N GLY A 185 -9.65 -7.99 -22.80
CA GLY A 185 -10.90 -8.53 -23.32
C GLY A 185 -11.81 -9.03 -22.21
N GLY A 186 -13.09 -8.74 -22.34
CA GLY A 186 -14.09 -9.10 -21.34
C GLY A 186 -14.04 -8.28 -20.06
N PHE A 187 -14.77 -8.74 -19.05
CA PHE A 187 -14.93 -8.08 -17.75
C PHE A 187 -14.27 -8.92 -16.64
N ASN A 188 -13.02 -8.56 -16.37
CA ASN A 188 -12.13 -9.21 -15.41
C ASN A 188 -11.79 -8.27 -14.24
N VAL A 189 -12.03 -8.71 -13.02
CA VAL A 189 -12.02 -7.86 -11.82
C VAL A 189 -11.39 -8.57 -10.63
N PHE A 190 -11.08 -7.82 -9.57
CA PHE A 190 -10.51 -8.30 -8.31
C PHE A 190 -9.24 -9.15 -8.48
N PRO A 191 -8.17 -8.59 -9.09
CA PRO A 191 -6.90 -9.29 -9.12
C PRO A 191 -6.32 -9.40 -7.71
N LYS A 192 -5.68 -10.54 -7.42
CA LYS A 192 -5.04 -10.84 -6.14
C LYS A 192 -3.75 -11.62 -6.38
N TRP A 193 -2.63 -11.17 -5.84
CA TRP A 193 -1.37 -11.90 -5.91
C TRP A 193 -1.52 -13.29 -5.28
N ALA A 194 -1.02 -14.32 -5.96
CA ALA A 194 -1.12 -15.70 -5.49
C ALA A 194 0.02 -16.08 -4.54
N ASN A 195 1.12 -15.32 -4.55
CA ASN A 195 2.32 -15.61 -3.78
C ASN A 195 3.17 -14.35 -3.55
N LYS A 196 4.13 -14.48 -2.62
CA LYS A 196 5.04 -13.40 -2.23
C LYS A 196 5.94 -12.93 -3.37
N GLU A 197 6.30 -13.85 -4.27
CA GLU A 197 7.18 -13.65 -5.42
C GLU A 197 6.51 -12.87 -6.58
N GLN A 198 5.20 -12.66 -6.52
CA GLN A 198 4.41 -11.95 -7.54
C GLN A 198 4.57 -12.54 -8.96
N ASN A 199 4.69 -13.86 -9.04
CA ASN A 199 4.83 -14.57 -10.32
C ASN A 199 3.52 -15.25 -10.80
N ALA A 200 2.47 -15.20 -9.97
CA ALA A 200 1.14 -15.67 -10.29
C ALA A 200 0.07 -14.84 -9.57
N PHE A 201 -1.15 -14.81 -10.11
CA PHE A 201 -2.28 -14.10 -9.52
C PHE A 201 -3.61 -14.76 -9.82
N TYR A 202 -4.60 -14.47 -8.99
CA TYR A 202 -5.99 -14.81 -9.21
C TYR A 202 -6.77 -13.60 -9.72
N TYR A 203 -7.83 -13.84 -10.49
CA TYR A 203 -8.81 -12.80 -10.82
C TYR A 203 -10.18 -13.42 -11.08
N THR A 204 -11.23 -12.60 -11.02
CA THR A 204 -12.60 -13.04 -11.33
C THR A 204 -12.96 -12.64 -12.76
N SER A 205 -13.32 -13.61 -13.59
CA SER A 205 -13.92 -13.38 -14.90
C SER A 205 -15.43 -13.40 -14.80
N LEU A 206 -16.09 -12.39 -15.38
CA LEU A 206 -17.53 -12.22 -15.42
C LEU A 206 -18.12 -12.38 -16.83
N ASP A 207 -17.36 -12.93 -17.78
CA ASP A 207 -17.78 -13.08 -19.18
C ASP A 207 -18.57 -14.38 -19.44
N GLY A 208 -18.35 -15.39 -18.61
CA GLY A 208 -19.04 -16.66 -18.73
C GLY A 208 -20.45 -16.62 -18.13
N ALA A 209 -21.20 -17.70 -18.31
CA ALA A 209 -22.52 -17.89 -17.67
C ALA A 209 -22.46 -17.82 -16.14
N LYS A 210 -21.31 -18.17 -15.55
CA LYS A 210 -21.04 -18.10 -14.10
C LYS A 210 -19.77 -17.31 -13.82
N PRO A 211 -19.78 -16.41 -12.82
CA PRO A 211 -18.56 -15.83 -12.28
C PRO A 211 -17.53 -16.92 -11.95
N THR A 212 -16.31 -16.75 -12.45
CA THR A 212 -15.28 -17.79 -12.37
C THR A 212 -13.98 -17.19 -11.86
N LEU A 213 -13.45 -17.78 -10.79
CA LEU A 213 -12.11 -17.49 -10.32
C LEU A 213 -11.09 -18.16 -11.24
N LYS A 214 -10.19 -17.36 -11.80
CA LYS A 214 -9.11 -17.78 -12.69
C LYS A 214 -7.79 -17.62 -11.97
N HIS A 215 -6.82 -18.45 -12.32
CA HIS A 215 -5.42 -18.36 -11.90
C HIS A 215 -4.54 -18.13 -13.12
N VAL A 216 -3.54 -17.26 -13.00
CA VAL A 216 -2.59 -16.93 -14.05
C VAL A 216 -1.18 -17.16 -13.54
N ASP A 217 -0.40 -17.93 -14.29
CA ASP A 217 1.06 -17.97 -14.15
C ASP A 217 1.67 -16.94 -15.12
N ILE A 218 2.40 -15.95 -14.60
CA ILE A 218 2.90 -14.82 -15.39
C ILE A 218 4.01 -15.24 -16.35
N LYS A 219 4.84 -16.20 -15.94
CA LYS A 219 5.99 -16.67 -16.73
C LYS A 219 5.54 -17.43 -17.96
N THR A 220 4.60 -18.35 -17.78
CA THR A 220 4.07 -19.23 -18.84
C THR A 220 2.87 -18.63 -19.57
N ARG A 221 2.25 -17.57 -19.02
CA ARG A 221 0.97 -16.99 -19.48
C ARG A 221 -0.20 -17.97 -19.44
N LYS A 222 -0.07 -19.09 -18.74
CA LYS A 222 -1.13 -20.08 -18.62
C LYS A 222 -2.25 -19.54 -17.72
N VAL A 223 -3.48 -19.61 -18.23
CA VAL A 223 -4.69 -19.29 -17.47
C VAL A 223 -5.46 -20.57 -17.19
N SER A 224 -5.84 -20.81 -15.93
CA SER A 224 -6.67 -21.95 -15.52
C SER A 224 -7.89 -21.50 -14.72
N SER A 225 -8.99 -22.25 -14.82
CA SER A 225 -10.14 -22.09 -13.92
C SER A 225 -9.82 -22.74 -12.58
N VAL A 226 -10.12 -22.04 -11.49
CA VAL A 226 -9.99 -22.56 -10.12
C VAL A 226 -11.33 -23.11 -9.65
N ILE A 227 -12.35 -22.25 -9.62
CA ILE A 227 -13.71 -22.56 -9.17
C ILE A 227 -14.69 -21.50 -9.74
N SER A 228 -15.95 -21.88 -9.88
CA SER A 228 -17.04 -20.97 -10.28
C SER A 228 -18.15 -20.99 -9.22
N SER A 229 -18.93 -19.91 -9.17
CA SER A 229 -20.10 -19.80 -8.27
C SER A 229 -21.33 -19.43 -9.09
N ASP A 230 -22.52 -19.85 -8.63
CA ASP A 230 -23.80 -19.44 -9.24
C ASP A 230 -24.12 -17.96 -8.94
N GLY A 231 -23.45 -17.37 -7.94
CA GLY A 231 -23.43 -15.95 -7.67
C GLY A 231 -22.00 -15.39 -7.75
N MET A 232 -21.71 -14.35 -6.97
CA MET A 232 -20.36 -13.78 -6.94
C MET A 232 -19.31 -14.80 -6.49
N ILE A 233 -18.09 -14.64 -7.01
CA ILE A 233 -16.88 -15.29 -6.51
C ILE A 233 -15.73 -14.30 -6.54
N VAL A 234 -14.96 -14.21 -5.46
CA VAL A 234 -13.79 -13.34 -5.35
C VAL A 234 -12.73 -14.03 -4.50
N CYS A 235 -11.46 -14.01 -4.91
CA CYS A 235 -10.34 -14.30 -4.03
C CYS A 235 -10.05 -13.05 -3.19
N SER A 236 -10.56 -13.02 -1.96
CA SER A 236 -10.43 -11.87 -1.07
C SER A 236 -9.04 -11.78 -0.47
N ASP A 237 -8.45 -12.94 -0.11
CA ASP A 237 -7.10 -13.00 0.43
C ASP A 237 -6.39 -14.33 0.19
N VAL A 238 -5.07 -14.30 0.34
CA VAL A 238 -4.19 -15.46 0.19
C VAL A 238 -3.32 -15.58 1.43
N SER A 239 -3.22 -16.78 1.99
CA SER A 239 -2.35 -17.04 3.14
C SER A 239 -0.90 -16.75 2.76
N ARG A 240 -0.07 -16.36 3.74
CA ARG A 240 1.35 -16.02 3.50
C ARG A 240 2.15 -17.11 2.79
N ASP A 241 1.76 -18.38 2.95
CA ASP A 241 2.39 -19.54 2.30
C ASP A 241 1.75 -19.93 0.95
N GLY A 242 0.72 -19.21 0.50
CA GLY A 242 0.01 -19.44 -0.76
C GLY A 242 -0.89 -20.68 -0.79
N LYS A 243 -1.04 -21.41 0.32
CA LYS A 243 -1.74 -22.70 0.33
C LYS A 243 -3.24 -22.58 0.53
N ILE A 244 -3.69 -21.53 1.20
CA ILE A 244 -5.10 -21.29 1.53
C ILE A 244 -5.54 -19.96 0.96
N LEU A 245 -6.68 -19.95 0.27
CA LEU A 245 -7.35 -18.74 -0.19
C LEU A 245 -8.54 -18.44 0.75
N LEU A 246 -8.79 -17.17 1.03
CA LEU A 246 -10.10 -16.70 1.48
C LEU A 246 -10.92 -16.32 0.25
N LEU A 247 -12.04 -17.01 0.07
CA LEU A 247 -12.98 -16.75 -1.01
C LEU A 247 -14.24 -16.11 -0.45
N THR A 248 -14.73 -15.08 -1.11
CA THR A 248 -16.14 -14.66 -0.99
C THR A 248 -16.92 -15.39 -2.07
N MET A 249 -17.90 -16.22 -1.70
CA MET A 249 -18.76 -16.94 -2.66
C MET A 249 -20.22 -16.78 -2.30
N ALA A 250 -21.07 -16.46 -3.29
CA ALA A 250 -22.53 -16.45 -3.14
C ALA A 250 -23.18 -17.72 -3.68
N ILE A 251 -22.98 -18.84 -2.99
CA ILE A 251 -23.62 -20.11 -3.35
C ILE A 251 -25.11 -20.03 -3.03
N LYS A 252 -25.99 -20.31 -4.00
CA LYS A 252 -27.45 -20.15 -3.89
C LYS A 252 -27.88 -18.73 -3.46
N GLY A 253 -27.13 -17.70 -3.86
CA GLY A 253 -27.46 -16.29 -3.63
C GLY A 253 -27.02 -15.73 -2.28
N GLN A 254 -26.44 -16.54 -1.39
CA GLN A 254 -26.01 -16.11 -0.05
C GLN A 254 -24.48 -15.94 -0.01
N PRO A 255 -23.94 -14.70 0.05
CA PRO A 255 -22.51 -14.46 0.13
C PRO A 255 -21.96 -14.77 1.52
N ASP A 256 -20.96 -15.65 1.54
CA ASP A 256 -20.19 -16.03 2.73
C ASP A 256 -18.70 -16.07 2.45
N ILE A 257 -17.92 -16.12 3.54
CA ILE A 257 -16.49 -16.38 3.52
C ILE A 257 -16.22 -17.88 3.56
N TYR A 258 -15.30 -18.31 2.72
CA TYR A 258 -14.82 -19.68 2.63
C TYR A 258 -13.30 -19.73 2.67
N THR A 259 -12.73 -20.74 3.32
CA THR A 259 -11.34 -21.13 3.08
C THR A 259 -11.29 -22.11 1.90
N TYR A 260 -10.27 -22.02 1.06
CA TYR A 260 -10.04 -22.93 -0.07
C TYR A 260 -8.58 -23.40 -0.07
N ASN A 261 -8.37 -24.71 -0.03
CA ASN A 261 -7.05 -25.30 -0.08
C ASN A 261 -6.61 -25.53 -1.53
N VAL A 262 -5.52 -24.89 -1.95
CA VAL A 262 -5.07 -24.86 -3.35
C VAL A 262 -4.69 -26.25 -3.87
N ALA A 263 -4.04 -27.07 -3.04
CA ALA A 263 -3.56 -28.40 -3.46
C ALA A 263 -4.70 -29.42 -3.58
N SER A 264 -5.54 -29.52 -2.55
CA SER A 264 -6.65 -30.48 -2.50
C SER A 264 -7.90 -30.03 -3.26
N LYS A 265 -7.98 -28.73 -3.61
CA LYS A 265 -9.13 -28.08 -4.25
C LYS A 265 -10.43 -28.16 -3.43
N LYS A 266 -10.31 -28.37 -2.12
CA LYS A 266 -11.44 -28.40 -1.20
C LYS A 266 -11.66 -27.02 -0.59
N TYR A 267 -12.92 -26.65 -0.40
CA TYR A 267 -13.30 -25.46 0.35
C TYR A 267 -14.12 -25.81 1.59
N LYS A 268 -14.08 -24.91 2.58
CA LYS A 268 -14.87 -24.94 3.80
C LYS A 268 -15.54 -23.59 4.00
N ARG A 269 -16.82 -23.60 4.36
CA ARG A 269 -17.60 -22.40 4.69
C ARG A 269 -17.26 -21.95 6.11
N GLU A 270 -16.79 -20.71 6.27
CA GLU A 270 -16.38 -20.15 7.56
C GLU A 270 -17.48 -19.31 8.21
N THR A 271 -18.31 -18.64 7.40
CA THR A 271 -19.44 -17.84 7.90
C THR A 271 -20.77 -18.47 7.51
N THR A 272 -21.79 -18.31 8.36
CA THR A 272 -23.12 -18.86 8.13
C THR A 272 -24.24 -17.88 8.46
N TYR A 273 -23.95 -16.58 8.40
CA TYR A 273 -24.95 -15.56 8.69
C TYR A 273 -25.93 -15.42 7.53
N GLY A 274 -27.21 -15.21 7.81
CA GLY A 274 -28.26 -15.10 6.79
C GLY A 274 -28.28 -13.78 6.03
N GLY A 275 -27.28 -12.91 6.22
CA GLY A 275 -27.08 -11.67 5.48
C GLY A 275 -25.68 -11.62 4.89
N ILE A 276 -25.19 -10.46 4.47
CA ILE A 276 -23.99 -10.38 3.63
C ILE A 276 -22.71 -10.52 4.46
N ASP A 277 -21.84 -11.48 4.12
CA ASP A 277 -20.46 -11.59 4.61
C ASP A 277 -19.46 -11.65 3.43
N VAL A 278 -18.58 -10.66 3.31
CA VAL A 278 -17.69 -10.46 2.13
C VAL A 278 -16.33 -9.88 2.51
N ASN A 279 -15.40 -9.85 1.55
CA ASN A 279 -14.11 -9.14 1.65
C ASN A 279 -13.23 -9.58 2.85
N GLY A 280 -13.17 -10.89 3.09
CA GLY A 280 -12.32 -11.44 4.15
C GLY A 280 -10.82 -11.25 3.91
N GLN A 281 -10.07 -10.95 4.96
CA GLN A 281 -8.61 -10.93 4.99
C GLN A 281 -8.08 -11.65 6.22
N PHE A 282 -6.92 -12.30 6.09
CA PHE A 282 -6.23 -12.90 7.22
C PHE A 282 -5.68 -11.79 8.14
N MET A 283 -6.02 -11.86 9.42
CA MET A 283 -5.34 -11.07 10.45
C MET A 283 -4.08 -11.79 10.93
N ASP A 284 -4.22 -13.10 11.12
CA ASP A 284 -3.16 -14.03 11.48
C ASP A 284 -3.50 -15.44 10.96
N LYS A 285 -2.89 -16.49 11.53
CA LYS A 285 -3.13 -17.89 11.11
C LYS A 285 -4.53 -18.42 11.46
N ASN A 286 -5.14 -17.86 12.48
CA ASN A 286 -6.36 -18.34 13.12
C ASN A 286 -7.51 -17.33 13.05
N HIS A 287 -7.25 -16.07 12.70
CA HIS A 287 -8.27 -15.02 12.64
C HIS A 287 -8.38 -14.40 11.25
N ILE A 288 -9.61 -14.06 10.89
CA ILE A 288 -9.93 -13.26 9.71
C ILE A 288 -10.68 -12.00 10.12
N VAL A 289 -10.48 -10.92 9.37
CA VAL A 289 -11.32 -9.72 9.39
C VAL A 289 -12.16 -9.70 8.12
N PHE A 290 -13.41 -9.29 8.18
CA PHE A 290 -14.31 -9.30 7.04
C PHE A 290 -15.43 -8.25 7.20
N ILE A 291 -16.15 -7.98 6.12
CA ILE A 291 -17.27 -7.04 6.10
C ILE A 291 -18.57 -7.82 6.24
N SER A 292 -19.41 -7.42 7.19
CA SER A 292 -20.70 -8.04 7.46
C SER A 292 -21.85 -7.04 7.53
N SER A 293 -23.04 -7.45 7.08
CA SER A 293 -24.28 -6.69 7.26
C SER A 293 -25.06 -7.04 8.54
N ARG A 294 -24.43 -7.74 9.52
CA ARG A 294 -25.07 -8.18 10.79
C ARG A 294 -25.76 -7.07 11.58
N LEU A 295 -25.33 -5.81 11.42
CA LEU A 295 -25.90 -4.63 12.09
C LEU A 295 -27.00 -3.93 11.27
N GLY A 296 -27.44 -4.52 10.15
CA GLY A 296 -28.32 -3.88 9.18
C GLY A 296 -27.60 -2.92 8.21
N TYR A 297 -26.29 -2.70 8.42
CA TYR A 297 -25.40 -1.96 7.51
C TYR A 297 -24.02 -2.64 7.46
N PRO A 298 -23.22 -2.44 6.38
CA PRO A 298 -21.88 -3.02 6.28
C PRO A 298 -20.98 -2.52 7.42
N ASN A 299 -20.36 -3.43 8.16
CA ASN A 299 -19.36 -3.10 9.16
C ASN A 299 -18.26 -4.15 9.25
N VAL A 300 -17.16 -3.82 9.92
CA VAL A 300 -15.99 -4.69 10.06
C VAL A 300 -16.15 -5.61 11.26
N PHE A 301 -15.98 -6.91 11.04
CA PHE A 301 -16.02 -7.97 12.05
C PHE A 301 -14.77 -8.83 11.95
N SER A 302 -14.38 -9.44 13.07
CA SER A 302 -13.40 -10.52 13.09
C SER A 302 -14.08 -11.85 13.36
N LYS A 303 -13.42 -12.93 12.95
CA LYS A 303 -13.81 -14.30 13.27
C LYS A 303 -12.56 -15.11 13.57
N LYS A 304 -12.60 -15.92 14.61
CA LYS A 304 -11.66 -17.01 14.83
C LYS A 304 -12.07 -18.22 13.99
N LEU A 305 -11.19 -18.63 13.07
CA LEU A 305 -11.35 -19.80 12.21
C LEU A 305 -11.66 -21.04 13.04
N ASP A 306 -12.43 -21.96 12.46
CA ASP A 306 -12.90 -23.21 13.10
C ASP A 306 -13.83 -23.05 14.32
N THR A 307 -14.13 -21.84 14.76
CA THR A 307 -15.08 -21.57 15.86
C THR A 307 -16.33 -20.85 15.34
N LYS A 308 -17.29 -20.56 16.23
CA LYS A 308 -18.42 -19.65 15.96
C LYS A 308 -18.21 -18.24 16.50
N GLU A 309 -17.03 -17.96 17.08
CA GLU A 309 -16.71 -16.67 17.70
C GLU A 309 -16.58 -15.59 16.61
N ILE A 310 -17.37 -14.53 16.78
CA ILE A 310 -17.42 -13.36 15.88
C ILE A 310 -17.46 -12.11 16.76
N GLU A 311 -16.65 -11.12 16.42
CA GLU A 311 -16.53 -9.88 17.17
C GLU A 311 -16.65 -8.67 16.24
N GLN A 312 -17.31 -7.60 16.69
CA GLN A 312 -17.34 -6.33 15.96
C GLN A 312 -16.03 -5.59 16.20
N MET A 313 -15.35 -5.16 15.13
CA MET A 313 -14.04 -4.51 15.25
C MET A 313 -14.12 -2.98 15.18
N VAL A 314 -15.13 -2.44 14.50
CA VAL A 314 -15.23 -1.01 14.22
C VAL A 314 -16.53 -0.44 14.77
N TYR A 315 -16.44 0.65 15.51
CA TYR A 315 -17.58 1.34 16.14
C TYR A 315 -17.85 2.73 15.58
N TYR A 316 -16.98 3.25 14.70
CA TYR A 316 -17.12 4.56 14.08
C TYR A 316 -17.44 4.49 12.59
N GLY A 317 -18.24 5.46 12.13
CA GLY A 317 -18.74 5.53 10.76
C GLY A 317 -19.93 4.62 10.53
N ARG A 318 -20.75 4.98 9.53
CA ARG A 318 -21.82 4.10 9.03
C ARG A 318 -21.35 3.48 7.72
N SER A 319 -21.77 2.27 7.39
CA SER A 319 -21.42 1.60 6.12
C SER A 319 -19.90 1.48 5.87
N ASN A 320 -19.20 0.76 6.74
CA ASN A 320 -17.79 0.46 6.59
C ASN A 320 -17.61 -0.75 5.65
N SER A 321 -17.31 -0.49 4.37
CA SER A 321 -17.50 -1.48 3.30
C SER A 321 -16.20 -2.10 2.75
N ALA A 322 -15.05 -1.78 3.33
CA ALA A 322 -13.75 -2.36 2.98
C ALA A 322 -12.78 -2.20 4.16
N CYS A 323 -11.91 -3.18 4.38
CA CYS A 323 -10.89 -3.14 5.41
C CYS A 323 -9.62 -3.90 5.01
N SER A 324 -8.55 -3.63 5.74
CA SER A 324 -7.33 -4.43 5.77
C SER A 324 -6.74 -4.39 7.18
N SER A 325 -5.99 -5.42 7.56
CA SER A 325 -5.38 -5.55 8.88
C SER A 325 -3.88 -5.79 8.77
N ASN A 326 -3.11 -5.20 9.68
CA ASN A 326 -1.70 -5.52 9.90
C ASN A 326 -1.38 -5.39 11.39
N GLY A 327 -0.97 -6.51 12.01
CA GLY A 327 -0.72 -6.56 13.44
C GLY A 327 -1.94 -6.14 14.26
N GLU A 328 -1.78 -5.12 15.08
CA GLU A 328 -2.83 -4.55 15.93
C GLU A 328 -3.67 -3.47 15.23
N TYR A 329 -3.45 -3.20 13.95
CA TYR A 329 -4.13 -2.11 13.24
C TYR A 329 -5.11 -2.63 12.21
N ILE A 330 -6.25 -1.95 12.10
CA ILE A 330 -7.21 -2.13 11.02
C ILE A 330 -7.40 -0.78 10.33
N VAL A 331 -7.14 -0.75 9.03
CA VAL A 331 -7.57 0.34 8.16
C VAL A 331 -8.91 -0.02 7.53
N TYR A 332 -9.84 0.91 7.50
CA TYR A 332 -11.17 0.69 6.92
C TYR A 332 -11.70 1.92 6.20
N LYS A 333 -12.53 1.67 5.19
CA LYS A 333 -13.29 2.71 4.49
C LYS A 333 -14.55 3.01 5.29
N ALA A 334 -14.74 4.26 5.68
CA ALA A 334 -15.94 4.75 6.35
C ALA A 334 -16.72 5.72 5.46
N ARG A 335 -18.05 5.63 5.46
CA ARG A 335 -18.91 6.72 4.99
C ARG A 335 -19.08 7.70 6.15
N GLU A 336 -18.74 8.97 5.92
CA GLU A 336 -18.74 9.96 6.99
C GLU A 336 -20.02 10.79 7.07
N THR A 337 -20.74 11.01 5.96
CA THR A 337 -22.04 11.70 6.06
C THR A 337 -23.10 10.76 6.63
N SER A 338 -23.81 11.25 7.65
CA SER A 338 -24.98 10.61 8.25
C SER A 338 -26.28 11.01 7.54
N ASN A 339 -26.25 12.00 6.64
CA ASN A 339 -27.40 12.52 5.92
C ASN A 339 -27.61 11.76 4.61
N ALA A 340 -28.84 11.29 4.38
CA ALA A 340 -29.19 10.55 3.16
C ALA A 340 -29.15 11.42 1.89
N PHE A 341 -29.30 12.74 2.02
CA PHE A 341 -29.40 13.68 0.91
C PHE A 341 -28.11 14.45 0.62
N GLU A 342 -27.07 14.26 1.43
CA GLU A 342 -25.75 14.86 1.20
C GLU A 342 -24.88 13.96 0.33
N ARG A 343 -23.90 14.59 -0.34
CA ARG A 343 -22.90 13.86 -1.10
C ARG A 343 -22.04 13.03 -0.14
N ASN A 344 -22.08 11.70 -0.33
CA ASN A 344 -21.27 10.79 0.46
C ASN A 344 -19.77 11.04 0.28
N THR A 345 -19.08 11.28 1.38
CA THR A 345 -17.62 11.19 1.46
C THR A 345 -17.24 9.81 1.99
N PHE A 346 -16.27 9.17 1.33
CA PHE A 346 -15.73 7.88 1.74
C PHE A 346 -14.24 8.05 2.02
N ASN A 347 -13.87 7.88 3.29
CA ASN A 347 -12.51 8.12 3.76
C ASN A 347 -11.97 6.94 4.54
N LEU A 348 -10.65 6.83 4.54
CA LEU A 348 -9.95 5.78 5.24
C LEU A 348 -9.69 6.22 6.68
N HIS A 349 -9.97 5.31 7.60
CA HIS A 349 -9.71 5.46 9.02
C HIS A 349 -8.85 4.30 9.50
N LEU A 350 -8.07 4.54 10.53
CA LEU A 350 -7.21 3.56 11.19
C LEU A 350 -7.66 3.44 12.64
N ILE A 351 -7.89 2.22 13.10
CA ILE A 351 -8.08 1.89 14.51
C ILE A 351 -6.93 0.99 14.99
N SER A 352 -6.70 1.00 16.31
CA SER A 352 -5.88 0.01 17.00
C SER A 352 -6.76 -0.97 17.76
N LEU A 353 -6.36 -2.23 17.83
CA LEU A 353 -6.99 -3.25 18.67
C LEU A 353 -6.70 -3.07 20.17
N LYS A 354 -5.82 -2.12 20.53
CA LYS A 354 -5.41 -1.86 21.92
C LYS A 354 -5.96 -0.57 22.51
N THR A 355 -6.54 0.31 21.69
CA THR A 355 -6.99 1.64 22.11
C THR A 355 -8.24 2.06 21.36
N ASP A 356 -9.06 2.91 21.95
CA ASP A 356 -10.25 3.47 21.29
C ASP A 356 -9.94 4.63 20.33
N PHE A 357 -8.66 4.94 20.10
CA PHE A 357 -8.28 6.03 19.20
C PHE A 357 -8.53 5.69 17.74
N ILE A 358 -9.14 6.65 17.03
CA ILE A 358 -9.47 6.54 15.60
C ILE A 358 -8.77 7.67 14.85
N ARG A 359 -7.90 7.29 13.91
CA ARG A 359 -7.16 8.23 13.07
C ARG A 359 -7.75 8.27 11.67
N ARG A 360 -8.26 9.42 11.25
CA ARG A 360 -8.63 9.66 9.85
C ARG A 360 -7.35 9.81 9.00
N LEU A 361 -7.26 9.07 7.90
CA LEU A 361 -6.09 9.04 7.03
C LEU A 361 -6.28 9.79 5.71
N THR A 362 -7.52 9.96 5.25
CA THR A 362 -7.82 10.65 3.98
C THR A 362 -8.91 11.70 4.15
N VAL A 363 -8.87 12.68 3.26
CA VAL A 363 -9.92 13.68 3.07
C VAL A 363 -10.29 13.74 1.59
N SER A 364 -11.53 14.14 1.32
CA SER A 364 -12.12 14.36 -0.02
C SER A 364 -12.14 13.16 -0.96
N GLY A 365 -13.01 13.24 -1.98
CA GLY A 365 -13.19 12.18 -2.97
C GLY A 365 -13.76 10.89 -2.38
N VAL A 366 -13.54 9.81 -3.13
CA VAL A 366 -13.95 8.45 -2.76
C VAL A 366 -12.68 7.61 -2.63
N ASN A 367 -12.31 7.28 -1.39
CA ASN A 367 -11.12 6.52 -1.05
C ASN A 367 -11.52 5.09 -0.69
N GLU A 368 -10.97 4.10 -1.39
CA GLU A 368 -11.44 2.71 -1.35
C GLU A 368 -10.28 1.71 -1.43
N PHE A 369 -10.58 0.44 -1.16
CA PHE A 369 -9.64 -0.68 -1.23
C PHE A 369 -8.32 -0.43 -0.48
N PRO A 370 -8.35 -0.03 0.80
CA PRO A 370 -7.11 0.12 1.55
C PRO A 370 -6.42 -1.24 1.74
N ARG A 371 -5.11 -1.30 1.56
CA ARG A 371 -4.28 -2.49 1.77
C ARG A 371 -2.98 -2.10 2.44
N PHE A 372 -2.70 -2.70 3.60
CA PHE A 372 -1.40 -2.54 4.23
C PHE A 372 -0.28 -3.14 3.38
N SER A 373 0.92 -2.61 3.55
CA SER A 373 2.15 -3.29 3.17
C SER A 373 2.42 -4.43 4.15
N GLU A 374 3.24 -5.40 3.77
CA GLU A 374 3.59 -6.52 4.64
C GLU A 374 4.27 -6.05 5.95
N ASP A 375 5.09 -5.01 5.85
CA ASP A 375 5.78 -4.33 6.95
C ASP A 375 4.88 -3.39 7.78
N GLY A 376 3.69 -3.05 7.27
CA GLY A 376 2.69 -2.28 8.01
C GLY A 376 2.91 -0.76 8.04
N ASP A 377 4.00 -0.22 7.49
CA ASP A 377 4.28 1.22 7.48
C ASP A 377 3.52 1.97 6.37
N ALA A 378 3.15 1.28 5.29
CA ALA A 378 2.44 1.87 4.17
C ALA A 378 1.03 1.29 3.98
N ILE A 379 0.11 2.14 3.52
CA ILE A 379 -1.21 1.72 3.03
C ILE A 379 -1.36 2.17 1.59
N LEU A 380 -1.54 1.21 0.69
CA LEU A 380 -1.97 1.47 -0.68
C LEU A 380 -3.50 1.62 -0.71
N PHE A 381 -4.03 2.60 -1.43
CA PHE A 381 -5.46 2.76 -1.63
C PHE A 381 -5.81 3.29 -3.03
N ILE A 382 -7.08 3.18 -3.42
CA ILE A 382 -7.61 3.82 -4.63
C ILE A 382 -8.28 5.13 -4.22
N LYS A 383 -7.96 6.22 -4.91
CA LYS A 383 -8.70 7.48 -4.82
C LYS A 383 -9.41 7.78 -6.13
N ASN A 384 -10.70 8.06 -6.05
CA ASN A 384 -11.48 8.62 -7.17
C ASN A 384 -11.88 10.05 -6.83
N TYR A 385 -11.46 10.99 -7.65
CA TYR A 385 -11.73 12.42 -7.47
C TYR A 385 -11.84 13.10 -8.85
N ASP A 386 -12.88 13.91 -9.07
CA ASP A 386 -13.13 14.66 -10.32
C ASP A 386 -12.84 13.87 -11.61
N ASN A 387 -13.44 12.67 -11.71
CA ASN A 387 -13.31 11.72 -12.83
C ASN A 387 -11.91 11.12 -13.06
N GLN A 388 -10.95 11.37 -12.16
CA GLN A 388 -9.64 10.74 -12.18
C GLN A 388 -9.51 9.68 -11.09
N SER A 389 -9.09 8.46 -11.47
CA SER A 389 -8.60 7.47 -10.51
C SER A 389 -7.11 7.69 -10.25
N SER A 390 -6.70 7.52 -9.01
CA SER A 390 -5.30 7.50 -8.59
C SER A 390 -5.03 6.28 -7.72
N ILE A 391 -3.81 5.79 -7.77
CA ILE A 391 -3.26 4.92 -6.72
C ILE A 391 -2.62 5.83 -5.68
N GLY A 392 -2.99 5.66 -4.42
CA GLY A 392 -2.49 6.45 -3.31
C GLY A 392 -1.66 5.62 -2.35
N ILE A 393 -0.66 6.26 -1.73
CA ILE A 393 0.15 5.67 -0.65
C ILE A 393 0.10 6.58 0.56
N ILE A 394 -0.29 6.02 1.70
CA ILE A 394 -0.14 6.65 3.01
C ILE A 394 1.08 6.06 3.69
N ARG A 395 2.01 6.91 4.12
CA ARG A 395 3.14 6.57 5.00
C ARG A 395 2.71 6.85 6.44
N LEU A 396 2.39 5.81 7.20
CA LEU A 396 1.72 5.93 8.49
C LEU A 396 2.58 6.61 9.55
N ASN A 397 3.85 6.21 9.64
CA ASN A 397 4.82 6.74 10.59
C ASN A 397 5.14 8.22 10.33
N TYR A 398 5.04 8.64 9.06
CA TYR A 398 5.39 10.00 8.62
C TYR A 398 4.17 10.92 8.46
N ASN A 399 2.96 10.39 8.60
CA ASN A 399 1.71 11.12 8.36
C ASN A 399 1.67 11.82 6.99
N LYS A 400 2.19 11.16 5.95
CA LYS A 400 2.19 11.69 4.58
C LYS A 400 1.36 10.83 3.64
N ASN A 401 0.81 11.47 2.62
CA ASN A 401 -0.02 10.85 1.59
C ASN A 401 0.46 11.29 0.21
N TYR A 402 0.56 10.35 -0.71
CA TYR A 402 1.00 10.54 -2.09
C TYR A 402 -0.06 9.97 -3.03
N LEU A 403 -0.29 10.66 -4.15
CA LEU A 403 -1.27 10.24 -5.16
C LEU A 403 -0.60 10.16 -6.53
N PHE A 404 -0.78 9.03 -7.19
CA PHE A 404 -0.27 8.74 -8.52
C PHE A 404 -1.46 8.61 -9.48
N PRO A 405 -1.74 9.61 -10.32
CA PRO A 405 -2.91 9.62 -11.17
C PRO A 405 -2.80 8.62 -12.31
N LEU A 406 -3.88 7.88 -12.56
CA LEU A 406 -4.00 7.01 -13.70
C LEU A 406 -4.24 7.83 -14.97
N LYS A 407 -3.53 7.49 -16.06
CA LYS A 407 -3.64 8.20 -17.34
C LYS A 407 -4.99 8.00 -18.04
N TYR A 408 -5.58 6.81 -17.92
CA TYR A 408 -6.87 6.49 -18.54
C TYR A 408 -7.57 5.32 -17.85
N GLY A 409 -8.89 5.28 -18.01
CA GLY A 409 -9.74 4.28 -17.36
C GLY A 409 -9.97 4.59 -15.88
N LYS A 410 -10.71 3.71 -15.22
CA LYS A 410 -11.06 3.84 -13.79
C LYS A 410 -10.61 2.61 -13.02
N VAL A 411 -9.80 2.76 -11.99
CA VAL A 411 -9.38 1.64 -11.15
C VAL A 411 -10.58 1.15 -10.33
N GLN A 412 -10.85 -0.14 -10.36
CA GLN A 412 -11.96 -0.75 -9.62
C GLN A 412 -11.48 -1.55 -8.41
N SER A 413 -10.35 -2.25 -8.52
CA SER A 413 -9.79 -3.10 -7.46
C SER A 413 -8.31 -3.31 -7.67
N MET A 414 -7.57 -3.62 -6.60
CA MET A 414 -6.12 -3.77 -6.65
C MET A 414 -5.54 -4.65 -5.54
N ASP A 415 -4.29 -5.05 -5.73
CA ASP A 415 -3.43 -5.75 -4.79
C ASP A 415 -1.95 -5.39 -5.02
N TRP A 416 -1.05 -5.67 -4.07
CA TRP A 416 0.38 -5.28 -4.16
C TRP A 416 1.35 -6.14 -3.36
#